data_AF-A0AAD9SKF1-F1
#
_entry.id   AF-A0AAD9SKF1-F1
#
_cell.length_a   1.000
_cell.length_b   1.000
_cell.length_c   1.000
_cell.angle_alpha   90.00
_cell.angle_beta   90.00
_cell.angle_gamma   90.00
#
_symmetry.space_group_name_H-M   'P 1'
#
loop_
_entity.id
_entity.type
_entity.pdbx_description
1 polymer ?
#
loop_
_entity_poly.entity_id
_entity_poly.type
_entity_poly.pdbx_seq_one_letter_code
_entity_poly.pdbx_strand_id
1 'polypeptide(L)'
;MLGRLAFENDAVAWRAANPSSFGYHQGPVPYWHQQQITNANANGGNHRPSFPPVTVSKVNTGVCDVKLDSTGSICGTVCRDQPSLQCHLRDAHPGAASSPTGVNITVIEELQGENALKTWVLPGGWRDARYVKEAGRADRAARERVRADRQGGRGFQEEIWRKFPPPDNTREPRIPAWEAEPVEGSTTRGGGRGRRTTITA
;
A
#
# COMPACT_ATOMS: atom_id res chain seq x y z
N MET A 1 0.27 19.12 -13.04
CA MET A 1 1.10 19.88 -12.08
C MET A 1 0.19 20.27 -10.92
N LEU A 2 0.57 19.95 -9.69
CA LEU A 2 -0.19 20.39 -8.53
C LEU A 2 0.12 21.86 -8.27
N GLY A 3 -0.92 22.69 -8.31
CA GLY A 3 -0.81 24.13 -8.14
C GLY A 3 -0.53 24.50 -6.68
N ARG A 4 0.11 25.66 -6.50
CA ARG A 4 0.42 26.30 -5.20
C ARG A 4 -0.75 26.36 -4.21
N LEU A 5 -1.99 26.29 -4.69
CA LEU A 5 -3.22 26.35 -3.89
C LEU A 5 -3.50 25.10 -3.04
N ALA A 6 -2.79 23.98 -3.26
CA ALA A 6 -2.98 22.77 -2.46
C ALA A 6 -2.34 22.84 -1.06
N PHE A 7 -1.57 23.90 -0.78
CA PHE A 7 -0.86 24.08 0.48
C PHE A 7 -1.26 25.41 1.12
N GLU A 8 -1.60 25.38 2.40
CA GLU A 8 -2.00 26.58 3.17
C GLU A 8 -0.86 27.60 3.31
N ASN A 9 0.38 27.17 3.09
CA ASN A 9 1.55 28.04 3.10
C ASN A 9 2.62 27.56 2.10
N ASP A 10 2.70 28.26 0.97
CA ASP A 10 3.61 27.96 -0.14
C ASP A 10 5.10 28.09 0.24
N ALA A 11 5.42 28.87 1.29
CA ALA A 11 6.79 28.99 1.80
C ALA A 11 7.24 27.75 2.60
N VAL A 12 6.29 26.99 3.16
CA VAL A 12 6.56 25.78 3.98
C VAL A 12 6.39 24.50 3.17
N ALA A 13 5.44 24.50 2.23
CA ALA A 13 5.09 23.35 1.37
C ALA A 13 6.29 22.68 0.71
N TRP A 14 7.20 23.44 0.12
CA TRP A 14 8.29 22.90 -0.72
C TRP A 14 9.60 22.60 0.04
N ARG A 15 9.67 22.94 1.33
CA ARG A 15 10.91 22.85 2.13
C ARG A 15 10.77 22.01 3.40
N ALA A 16 9.66 21.29 3.57
CA ALA A 16 9.53 20.36 4.69
C ALA A 16 10.60 19.26 4.55
N ALA A 17 11.67 19.37 5.35
CA ALA A 17 12.74 18.40 5.37
C ALA A 17 12.22 17.05 5.85
N ASN A 18 12.63 15.98 5.18
CA ASN A 18 12.41 14.61 5.63
C ASN A 18 13.75 13.86 5.56
N PRO A 19 14.38 13.52 6.70
CA PRO A 19 13.88 13.69 8.07
C PRO A 19 13.82 15.16 8.53
N SER A 20 12.87 15.46 9.43
CA SER A 20 12.79 16.72 10.15
C SER A 20 13.53 16.63 11.51
N SER A 21 13.47 17.69 12.32
CA SER A 21 13.92 17.64 13.72
C SER A 21 13.14 16.64 14.58
N PHE A 22 11.95 16.22 14.13
CA PHE A 22 11.11 15.22 14.79
C PHE A 22 11.29 13.81 14.22
N GLY A 23 12.17 13.65 13.22
CA GLY A 23 12.45 12.37 12.57
C GLY A 23 11.79 12.23 11.21
N TYR A 24 11.63 10.98 10.77
CA TYR A 24 11.01 10.66 9.48
C TYR A 24 9.49 10.74 9.59
N HIS A 25 8.88 11.49 8.67
CA HIS A 25 7.42 11.58 8.53
C HIS A 25 6.87 10.61 7.49
N GLN A 26 7.69 10.23 6.51
CA GLN A 26 7.32 9.37 5.37
C GLN A 26 8.54 8.75 4.70
N GLY A 27 8.29 7.82 3.78
CA GLY A 27 9.27 7.39 2.77
C GLY A 27 10.35 6.46 3.32
N PRO A 28 11.20 5.89 2.46
CA PRO A 28 12.05 4.76 2.85
C PRO A 28 12.95 5.12 4.02
N VAL A 29 12.55 4.66 5.21
CA VAL A 29 13.31 4.79 6.45
C VAL A 29 14.44 3.78 6.37
N PRO A 30 15.71 4.21 6.35
CA PRO A 30 16.83 3.30 6.19
C PRO A 30 16.88 2.32 7.38
N TYR A 31 16.82 1.01 7.09
CA TYR A 31 17.05 -0.02 8.10
C TYR A 31 18.50 -0.47 8.08
N TRP A 32 19.18 -0.33 9.21
CA TRP A 32 20.62 -0.56 9.33
C TRP A 32 20.99 -2.04 9.44
N HIS A 33 20.06 -2.93 9.84
CA HIS A 33 20.42 -4.33 10.09
C HIS A 33 20.94 -5.03 8.83
N GLN A 34 20.59 -4.50 7.66
CA GLN A 34 21.04 -5.01 6.38
C GLN A 34 22.46 -4.60 5.97
N GLN A 35 22.93 -3.43 6.40
CA GLN A 35 24.33 -3.04 6.17
C GLN A 35 25.29 -3.90 7.01
N GLN A 36 24.84 -4.41 8.16
CA GLN A 36 25.67 -5.26 9.01
C GLN A 36 25.86 -6.68 8.42
N ILE A 37 24.86 -7.29 7.80
CA ILE A 37 25.02 -8.64 7.20
C ILE A 37 25.97 -8.59 5.99
N THR A 38 25.90 -7.54 5.17
CA THR A 38 26.82 -7.37 4.04
C THR A 38 28.24 -7.02 4.48
N ASN A 39 28.41 -6.26 5.58
CA ASN A 39 29.73 -5.80 6.02
C ASN A 39 30.43 -6.75 7.01
N ALA A 40 29.69 -7.56 7.78
CA ALA A 40 30.25 -8.58 8.67
C ALA A 40 30.95 -9.71 7.91
N ASN A 41 30.53 -9.99 6.67
CA ASN A 41 31.21 -10.95 5.79
C ASN A 41 32.53 -10.42 5.21
N ALA A 42 32.78 -9.10 5.25
CA ALA A 42 33.94 -8.48 4.61
C ALA A 42 35.12 -8.21 5.57
N ASN A 43 34.87 -8.10 6.88
CA ASN A 43 35.92 -7.82 7.87
C ASN A 43 35.61 -8.55 9.19
N GLY A 44 36.37 -9.61 9.50
CA GLY A 44 36.24 -10.45 10.71
C GLY A 44 36.59 -9.76 12.04
N GLY A 45 36.17 -8.51 12.24
CA GLY A 45 36.30 -7.76 13.48
C GLY A 45 34.95 -7.51 14.12
N ASN A 46 34.82 -7.83 15.41
CA ASN A 46 33.64 -7.63 16.27
C ASN A 46 33.25 -6.15 16.50
N HIS A 47 33.46 -5.25 15.54
CA HIS A 47 32.93 -3.90 15.60
C HIS A 47 31.50 -3.91 15.07
N ARG A 48 30.53 -4.11 15.97
CA ARG A 48 29.13 -3.82 15.67
C ARG A 48 29.05 -2.30 15.46
N PRO A 49 28.83 -1.79 14.23
CA PRO A 49 28.73 -0.36 14.05
C PRO A 49 27.44 0.08 14.75
N SER A 50 27.62 0.87 15.82
CA SER A 50 26.54 1.46 16.59
C SER A 50 25.97 2.64 15.79
N PHE A 51 25.12 2.35 14.83
CA PHE A 51 24.35 3.40 14.16
C PHE A 51 23.23 3.85 15.10
N PRO A 52 23.00 5.17 15.23
CA PRO A 52 21.91 5.67 16.06
C PRO A 52 20.57 5.17 15.47
N PRO A 53 19.64 4.72 16.32
CA PRO A 53 18.30 4.36 15.88
C PRO A 53 17.64 5.55 15.20
N VAL A 54 16.82 5.29 14.18
CA VAL A 54 16.17 6.36 13.42
C VAL A 54 14.93 6.84 14.17
N THR A 55 14.75 8.14 14.34
CA THR A 55 13.50 8.66 14.92
C THR A 55 12.40 8.66 13.87
N VAL A 56 11.24 8.10 14.19
CA VAL A 56 10.00 8.23 13.40
C VAL A 56 9.09 9.25 14.09
N SER A 57 8.65 10.28 13.36
CA SER A 57 7.77 11.31 13.90
C SER A 57 6.41 10.72 14.31
N LYS A 58 5.72 11.37 15.25
CA LYS A 58 4.35 11.00 15.61
C LYS A 58 3.34 11.40 14.55
N VAL A 59 3.70 12.31 13.66
CA VAL A 59 2.90 12.76 12.52
C VAL A 59 3.44 12.05 11.28
N ASN A 60 2.88 10.89 10.97
CA ASN A 60 3.29 10.03 9.85
C ASN A 60 2.07 9.40 9.16
N THR A 61 2.31 8.61 8.12
CA THR A 61 1.29 7.95 7.28
C THR A 61 0.49 6.85 7.99
N GLY A 62 0.94 6.36 9.14
CA GLY A 62 0.48 5.10 9.74
C GLY A 62 0.95 3.85 8.99
N VAL A 63 1.82 4.00 8.00
CA VAL A 63 2.41 2.91 7.21
C VAL A 63 3.86 2.71 7.62
N CYS A 64 4.26 1.46 7.78
CA CYS A 64 5.66 1.13 8.06
C CYS A 64 6.52 1.36 6.82
N ASP A 65 7.20 2.50 6.78
CA ASP A 65 8.07 2.89 5.67
C ASP A 65 9.51 2.38 5.81
N VAL A 66 9.77 1.37 6.66
CA VAL A 66 11.10 0.79 6.86
C VAL A 66 11.57 0.02 5.61
N LYS A 67 12.76 0.38 5.11
CA LYS A 67 13.43 -0.29 3.99
C LYS A 67 13.92 -1.67 4.43
N LEU A 68 13.52 -2.73 3.74
CA LEU A 68 13.83 -4.12 4.09
C LEU A 68 15.03 -4.70 3.34
N ASP A 69 15.24 -4.26 2.09
CA ASP A 69 16.35 -4.71 1.24
C ASP A 69 17.21 -3.59 0.64
N SER A 70 18.43 -3.92 0.20
CA SER A 70 19.31 -2.99 -0.52
C SER A 70 18.68 -2.51 -1.82
N THR A 71 17.78 -3.31 -2.40
CA THR A 71 17.02 -3.01 -3.62
C THR A 71 15.95 -1.95 -3.42
N GLY A 72 15.65 -1.56 -2.17
CA GLY A 72 14.67 -0.53 -1.85
C GLY A 72 13.26 -1.04 -1.59
N SER A 73 13.05 -2.32 -1.30
CA SER A 73 11.74 -2.79 -0.83
C SER A 73 11.42 -2.21 0.55
N ILE A 74 10.14 -1.91 0.80
CA ILE A 74 9.66 -1.24 2.01
C ILE A 74 8.57 -2.10 2.65
N CYS A 75 8.52 -2.18 3.99
CA CYS A 75 7.60 -3.04 4.72
C CYS A 75 6.12 -2.86 4.31
N GLY A 76 5.62 -1.63 4.37
CA GLY A 76 4.26 -1.30 3.93
C GLY A 76 3.14 -1.85 4.82
N THR A 77 3.46 -2.30 6.04
CA THR A 77 2.42 -2.70 6.99
C THR A 77 1.63 -1.48 7.43
N VAL A 78 0.31 -1.50 7.24
CA VAL A 78 -0.59 -0.44 7.70
C VAL A 78 -0.95 -0.70 9.16
N CYS A 79 -0.76 0.31 10.00
CA CYS A 79 -1.09 0.28 11.42
C CYS A 79 -2.29 1.17 11.69
N ARG A 80 -3.17 0.76 12.61
CA ARG A 80 -4.40 1.49 12.93
C ARG A 80 -4.13 2.83 13.61
N ASP A 81 -3.11 2.87 14.46
CA ASP A 81 -2.74 4.01 15.28
C ASP A 81 -1.23 4.04 15.54
N GLN A 82 -0.76 5.15 16.11
CA GLN A 82 0.66 5.34 16.40
C GLN A 82 1.22 4.28 17.38
N PRO A 83 0.54 3.90 18.47
CA PRO A 83 1.01 2.81 19.32
C PRO A 83 1.20 1.49 18.56
N SER A 84 0.27 1.14 17.67
CA SER A 84 0.37 -0.07 16.84
C SER A 84 1.58 -0.01 15.90
N LEU A 85 1.87 1.15 15.31
CA LEU A 85 3.06 1.34 14.49
C LEU A 85 4.35 1.18 15.30
N GLN A 86 4.39 1.72 16.52
CA GLN A 86 5.55 1.57 17.41
C GLN A 86 5.77 0.12 17.84
N CYS A 87 4.70 -0.60 18.18
CA CYS A 87 4.78 -2.04 18.44
C CYS A 87 5.29 -2.80 17.21
N HIS A 88 4.76 -2.51 16.03
CA HIS A 88 5.21 -3.13 14.78
C HIS A 88 6.71 -2.84 14.51
N LEU A 89 7.16 -1.60 14.66
CA LEU A 89 8.58 -1.24 14.48
C LEU A 89 9.47 -2.01 15.46
N ARG A 90 9.08 -2.11 16.73
CA ARG A 90 9.85 -2.85 17.74
C ARG A 90 9.91 -4.35 17.44
N ASP A 91 8.78 -4.94 17.04
CA ASP A 91 8.65 -6.39 16.93
C ASP A 91 9.14 -6.91 15.57
N ALA A 92 8.86 -6.18 14.48
CA ALA A 92 9.24 -6.58 13.11
C ALA A 92 10.58 -5.98 12.65
N HIS A 93 11.00 -4.85 13.24
CA HIS A 93 12.20 -4.11 12.83
C HIS A 93 13.06 -3.71 14.04
N PRO A 94 13.53 -4.68 14.85
CA PRO A 94 14.22 -4.40 16.11
C PRO A 94 15.41 -3.46 15.90
N GLY A 95 15.36 -2.32 16.58
CA GLY A 95 16.35 -1.26 16.54
C GLY A 95 16.30 -0.34 15.32
N ALA A 96 15.40 -0.56 14.35
CA ALA A 96 15.20 0.35 13.22
C ALA A 96 14.85 1.76 13.68
N ALA A 97 13.95 1.84 14.66
CA ALA A 97 13.41 3.08 15.14
C ALA A 97 13.63 3.26 16.64
N SER A 98 13.92 4.49 17.05
CA SER A 98 13.81 4.90 18.46
C SER A 98 12.37 5.32 18.74
N SER A 99 11.87 4.94 19.90
CA SER A 99 10.58 5.44 20.38
C SER A 99 10.61 6.97 20.39
N PRO A 100 9.61 7.64 19.78
CA PRO A 100 9.50 9.09 19.89
C PRO A 100 9.34 9.48 21.36
N THR A 101 9.80 10.67 21.73
CA THR A 101 9.69 11.16 23.11
C THR A 101 8.25 11.12 23.61
N GLY A 102 8.03 10.88 24.91
CA GLY A 102 6.70 10.90 25.53
C GLY A 102 5.97 12.26 25.47
N VAL A 103 6.64 13.31 25.00
CA VAL A 103 6.11 14.68 24.85
C VAL A 103 4.98 14.73 23.81
N ASN A 104 3.94 15.52 24.08
CA ASN A 104 2.84 15.72 23.15
C ASN A 104 3.31 16.33 21.81
N ILE A 105 2.54 16.08 20.74
CA ILE A 105 2.82 16.65 19.41
C ILE A 105 2.75 18.18 19.50
N THR A 106 3.80 18.84 19.02
CA THR A 106 3.83 20.31 18.97
C THR A 106 3.20 20.81 17.68
N VAL A 107 2.67 22.04 17.68
CA VAL A 107 2.10 22.67 16.46
C VAL A 107 3.12 22.70 15.31
N ILE A 108 4.41 22.86 15.63
CA ILE A 108 5.48 22.83 14.62
C ILE A 108 5.67 21.43 14.05
N GLU A 109 5.62 20.37 14.87
CA GLU A 109 5.69 18.98 14.40
C GLU A 109 4.50 18.64 13.50
N GLU A 110 3.30 19.06 13.89
CA GLU A 110 2.08 18.87 13.10
C GLU A 110 2.19 19.55 11.74
N LEU A 111 2.56 20.83 11.71
CA LEU A 111 2.73 21.57 10.46
C LEU A 111 3.83 20.96 9.56
N GLN A 112 4.96 20.56 10.14
CA GLN A 112 6.06 19.93 9.38
C GLN A 112 5.64 18.56 8.84
N GLY A 113 4.98 17.75 9.66
CA GLY A 113 4.52 16.42 9.29
C GLY A 113 3.46 16.46 8.21
N GLU A 114 2.45 17.34 8.32
CA GLU A 114 1.45 17.50 7.26
C GLU A 114 2.06 17.93 5.94
N ASN A 115 3.00 18.87 5.95
CA ASN A 115 3.66 19.31 4.72
C ASN A 115 4.55 18.21 4.13
N ALA A 116 5.25 17.44 4.97
CA ALA A 116 6.02 16.27 4.53
C ALA A 116 5.11 15.19 3.93
N LEU A 117 3.93 14.95 4.51
CA LEU A 117 2.95 13.99 3.99
C LEU A 117 2.33 14.48 2.68
N LYS A 118 1.94 15.76 2.60
CA LYS A 118 1.43 16.36 1.36
C LYS A 118 2.47 16.23 0.25
N THR A 119 3.73 16.62 0.48
CA THR A 119 4.81 16.49 -0.51
C THR A 119 5.15 15.05 -0.89
N TRP A 120 4.79 14.06 -0.08
CA TRP A 120 4.92 12.66 -0.45
C TRP A 120 3.75 12.15 -1.30
N VAL A 121 2.53 12.47 -0.88
CA VAL A 121 1.31 11.96 -1.51
C VAL A 121 1.05 12.61 -2.86
N LEU A 122 1.23 13.93 -2.93
CA LEU A 122 0.83 14.77 -4.05
C LEU A 122 1.63 14.49 -5.34
N PRO A 123 2.98 14.48 -5.32
CA PRO A 123 3.78 14.06 -6.47
C PRO A 123 3.66 12.56 -6.78
N GLY A 124 3.04 11.78 -5.88
CA GLY A 124 2.90 10.34 -6.03
C GLY A 124 4.10 9.53 -5.54
N GLY A 125 4.96 10.09 -4.67
CA GLY A 125 6.15 9.38 -4.18
C GLY A 125 5.84 8.04 -3.50
N TRP A 126 4.68 7.93 -2.84
CA TRP A 126 4.18 6.66 -2.30
C TRP A 126 3.93 5.58 -3.35
N ARG A 127 3.72 5.93 -4.62
CA ARG A 127 3.58 4.97 -5.73
C ARG A 127 4.93 4.45 -6.21
N ASP A 128 5.95 5.28 -6.06
CA ASP A 128 7.33 4.93 -6.43
C ASP A 128 8.03 4.13 -5.32
N ALA A 129 7.55 4.27 -4.08
CA ALA A 129 7.91 3.39 -2.98
C ALA A 129 7.61 1.93 -3.32
N ARG A 130 8.54 1.02 -3.03
CA ARG A 130 8.40 -0.41 -3.36
C ARG A 130 7.83 -1.18 -2.17
N TYR A 131 6.58 -0.91 -1.80
CA TYR A 131 5.98 -1.60 -0.66
C TYR A 131 5.78 -3.09 -0.97
N VAL A 132 6.21 -3.96 -0.04
CA VAL A 132 6.11 -5.42 -0.21
C VAL A 132 4.65 -5.87 -0.29
N LYS A 133 3.76 -5.16 0.41
CA LYS A 133 2.34 -5.49 0.54
C LYS A 133 1.42 -4.73 -0.44
N GLU A 134 1.92 -4.18 -1.54
CA GLU A 134 1.03 -3.54 -2.52
C GLU A 134 0.10 -4.56 -3.18
N ALA A 135 -1.21 -4.29 -3.06
CA ALA A 135 -2.22 -4.99 -3.85
C ALA A 135 -1.90 -4.79 -5.34
N GLY A 136 -1.46 -5.86 -6.01
CA GLY A 136 -1.08 -5.87 -7.43
C GLY A 136 0.39 -6.18 -7.73
N ARG A 137 1.34 -6.06 -6.79
CA ARG A 137 2.75 -6.46 -7.06
C ARG A 137 2.95 -7.96 -7.09
N ALA A 138 2.21 -8.71 -6.27
CA ALA A 138 2.21 -10.18 -6.32
C ALA A 138 1.72 -10.70 -7.69
N ASP A 139 0.95 -9.89 -8.44
CA ASP A 139 0.46 -10.28 -9.76
C ASP A 139 1.40 -9.91 -10.90
N ARG A 140 2.27 -8.89 -10.78
CA ARG A 140 3.02 -8.42 -11.96
C ARG A 140 4.13 -9.37 -12.36
N ALA A 141 4.92 -9.85 -11.40
CA ALA A 141 5.93 -10.87 -11.64
C ALA A 141 5.31 -12.24 -11.97
N ALA A 142 4.14 -12.57 -11.40
CA ALA A 142 3.39 -13.77 -11.74
C ALA A 142 2.78 -13.67 -13.15
N ARG A 143 2.24 -12.51 -13.54
CA ARG A 143 1.73 -12.22 -14.89
C ARG A 143 2.84 -12.18 -15.92
N GLU A 144 4.01 -11.65 -15.59
CA GLU A 144 5.19 -11.69 -16.47
C GLU A 144 5.72 -13.11 -16.64
N ARG A 145 5.73 -13.95 -15.59
CA ARG A 145 6.01 -15.39 -15.72
C ARG A 145 4.97 -16.11 -16.59
N VAL A 146 3.67 -15.86 -16.36
CA VAL A 146 2.58 -16.43 -17.18
C VAL A 146 2.66 -15.94 -18.64
N ARG A 147 3.10 -14.71 -18.88
CA ARG A 147 3.26 -14.13 -20.23
C ARG A 147 4.52 -14.65 -20.93
N ALA A 148 5.60 -14.89 -20.19
CA ALA A 148 6.82 -15.54 -20.67
C ALA A 148 6.57 -17.02 -21.03
N ASP A 149 5.84 -17.76 -20.20
CA ASP A 149 5.41 -19.15 -20.50
C ASP A 149 4.51 -19.20 -21.74
N ARG A 150 3.63 -18.21 -21.93
CA ARG A 150 2.79 -18.10 -23.13
C ARG A 150 3.56 -17.82 -24.42
N GLN A 151 4.75 -17.23 -24.35
CA GLN A 151 5.58 -16.98 -25.54
C GLN A 151 6.48 -18.18 -25.92
N GLY A 152 6.67 -19.15 -25.03
CA GLY A 152 7.36 -20.42 -25.32
C GLY A 152 6.46 -21.56 -25.82
N GLY A 153 5.14 -21.46 -25.62
CA GLY A 153 4.20 -22.57 -25.84
C GLY A 153 3.41 -22.51 -27.15
N ARG A 154 4.06 -22.51 -28.32
CA ARG A 154 3.35 -22.71 -29.61
C ARG A 154 2.95 -24.17 -29.90
N GLY A 155 3.18 -25.11 -28.99
CA GLY A 155 2.82 -26.54 -29.17
C GLY A 155 1.54 -26.99 -28.47
N PHE A 156 1.09 -26.33 -27.39
CA PHE A 156 0.05 -26.88 -26.52
C PHE A 156 -1.37 -26.68 -27.04
N GLN A 157 -1.64 -25.61 -27.80
CA GLN A 157 -2.98 -25.39 -28.36
C GLN A 157 -3.31 -26.39 -29.49
N GLU A 158 -2.35 -26.80 -30.33
CA GLU A 158 -2.62 -27.80 -31.38
C GLU A 158 -2.92 -29.20 -30.80
N GLU A 159 -2.32 -29.57 -29.67
CA GLU A 159 -2.55 -30.87 -29.04
C GLU A 159 -3.93 -30.96 -28.35
N ILE A 160 -4.41 -29.85 -27.76
CA ILE A 160 -5.77 -29.77 -27.19
C ILE A 160 -6.84 -29.83 -28.29
N TRP A 161 -6.64 -29.15 -29.43
CA TRP A 161 -7.58 -29.19 -30.56
C TRP A 161 -7.69 -30.58 -31.20
N ARG A 162 -6.63 -31.40 -31.14
CA ARG A 162 -6.69 -32.81 -31.58
C ARG A 162 -7.42 -33.73 -30.60
N LYS A 163 -7.36 -33.46 -29.30
CA LYS A 163 -7.99 -34.31 -28.27
C LYS A 163 -9.48 -34.01 -28.07
N PHE A 164 -9.92 -32.79 -28.35
CA PHE A 164 -11.31 -32.37 -28.16
C PHE A 164 -11.80 -31.59 -29.39
N PRO A 165 -12.18 -32.26 -30.50
CA PRO A 165 -12.84 -31.58 -31.60
C PRO A 165 -14.16 -30.98 -31.11
N PRO A 166 -14.54 -29.78 -31.60
CA PRO A 166 -15.80 -29.17 -31.22
C PRO A 166 -16.97 -30.08 -31.64
N PRO A 167 -18.04 -30.15 -30.85
CA PRO A 167 -19.18 -31.00 -31.17
C PRO A 167 -19.83 -30.54 -32.47
N ASP A 168 -20.12 -31.52 -33.34
CA ASP A 168 -20.85 -31.35 -34.58
C ASP A 168 -22.26 -30.81 -34.28
N ASN A 169 -22.48 -29.56 -34.65
CA ASN A 169 -23.69 -28.78 -34.38
C ASN A 169 -24.78 -28.98 -35.44
N THR A 170 -24.70 -30.03 -36.27
CA THR A 170 -25.72 -30.36 -37.28
C THR A 170 -26.93 -31.13 -36.74
N ARG A 171 -27.02 -31.39 -35.42
CA ARG A 171 -28.22 -31.98 -34.81
C ARG A 171 -28.95 -30.97 -33.93
N GLU A 172 -30.06 -30.45 -34.45
CA GLU A 172 -30.97 -29.59 -33.69
C GLU A 172 -31.53 -30.32 -32.46
N PRO A 173 -31.53 -29.68 -31.27
CA PRO A 173 -32.17 -30.23 -30.08
C PRO A 173 -33.70 -30.06 -30.15
N ARG A 174 -34.44 -31.18 -30.05
CA ARG A 174 -35.88 -31.19 -29.77
C ARG A 174 -36.11 -30.73 -28.32
N ILE A 175 -36.74 -29.58 -28.14
CA ILE A 175 -37.20 -29.09 -26.84
C ILE A 175 -38.50 -29.83 -26.48
N PRO A 176 -38.59 -30.49 -25.31
CA PRO A 176 -39.84 -31.10 -24.85
C PRO A 176 -40.83 -30.03 -24.32
N ALA A 177 -42.11 -30.21 -24.67
CA ALA A 177 -43.17 -29.20 -24.64
C ALA A 177 -43.74 -28.82 -23.26
N TRP A 178 -43.00 -28.97 -22.16
CA TRP A 178 -43.55 -28.76 -20.80
C TRP A 178 -43.01 -27.53 -20.06
N GLU A 179 -42.07 -26.76 -20.63
CA GLU A 179 -41.49 -25.56 -19.99
C GLU A 179 -42.12 -24.22 -20.43
N ALA A 180 -43.40 -24.22 -20.82
CA ALA A 180 -44.14 -22.98 -21.05
C ALA A 180 -45.18 -22.81 -19.94
N GLU A 181 -44.99 -21.84 -19.05
CA GLU A 181 -46.04 -21.16 -18.27
C GLU A 181 -45.42 -20.02 -17.39
N PRO A 182 -46.19 -19.04 -16.88
CA PRO A 182 -46.07 -17.66 -17.37
C PRO A 182 -45.64 -16.62 -16.33
N VAL A 183 -45.32 -15.42 -16.83
CA VAL A 183 -45.00 -14.20 -16.08
C VAL A 183 -46.29 -13.43 -15.76
N GLU A 184 -46.63 -13.32 -14.49
CA GLU A 184 -47.48 -12.28 -13.88
C GLU A 184 -46.62 -11.60 -12.80
N GLY A 185 -46.55 -10.29 -12.57
CA GLY A 185 -47.44 -9.18 -12.90
C GLY A 185 -47.67 -8.35 -11.61
N SER A 186 -47.41 -7.03 -11.66
CA SER A 186 -47.98 -5.99 -10.77
C SER A 186 -47.36 -5.85 -9.34
N THR A 187 -47.32 -4.72 -8.60
CA THR A 187 -47.72 -3.31 -8.80
C THR A 187 -47.41 -2.47 -7.52
N THR A 188 -46.75 -1.30 -7.70
CA THR A 188 -46.89 0.03 -7.04
C THR A 188 -46.79 0.34 -5.52
N ARG A 189 -46.35 1.61 -5.28
CA ARG A 189 -46.65 2.60 -4.18
C ARG A 189 -45.94 2.36 -2.84
N GLY A 190 -45.47 3.36 -2.07
CA GLY A 190 -45.50 4.83 -2.13
C GLY A 190 -45.19 5.44 -0.74
N GLY A 191 -44.92 6.75 -0.66
CA GLY A 191 -44.90 7.57 0.58
C GLY A 191 -43.58 7.57 1.37
N GLY A 192 -43.12 8.60 2.07
CA GLY A 192 -43.71 9.86 2.53
C GLY A 192 -42.74 10.53 3.54
N ARG A 193 -42.87 11.84 3.73
CA ARG A 193 -41.95 12.78 4.43
C ARG A 193 -41.91 12.64 5.96
N GLY A 194 -40.87 13.21 6.59
CA GLY A 194 -40.95 13.69 7.99
C GLY A 194 -39.65 14.25 8.59
N ARG A 195 -39.54 15.59 8.69
CA ARG A 195 -38.58 16.31 9.55
C ARG A 195 -39.20 16.49 10.95
N ARG A 196 -38.40 16.46 12.03
CA ARG A 196 -38.55 17.39 13.18
C ARG A 196 -37.29 17.42 14.05
N THR A 197 -36.69 18.59 14.14
CA THR A 197 -35.69 19.04 15.13
C THR A 197 -36.41 19.56 16.38
N THR A 198 -35.86 19.30 17.56
CA THR A 198 -36.19 20.03 18.79
C THR A 198 -34.89 20.33 19.54
N ILE A 199 -34.69 21.61 19.81
CA ILE A 199 -33.68 22.18 20.72
C ILE A 199 -34.45 22.53 22.00
N THR A 200 -33.90 22.22 23.16
CA THR A 200 -34.38 22.72 24.46
C THR A 200 -33.25 23.48 25.13
N ALA A 201 -33.63 24.61 25.73
CA ALA A 201 -32.81 25.58 26.43
C ALA A 201 -32.35 25.08 27.80
#